data_AF-A0AAD7TXQ0-F1
#
_entry.id   AF-A0AAD7TXQ0-F1
#
_cell.length_a   1.000
_cell.length_b   1.000
_cell.length_c   1.000
_cell.angle_alpha   90.00
_cell.angle_beta   90.00
_cell.angle_gamma   90.00
#
_symmetry.space_group_name_H-M   'P 1'
#
loop_
_entity.id
_entity.type
_entity.pdbx_description
1 polymer ?
#
loop_
_entity_poly.entity_id
_entity_poly.type
_entity_poly.pdbx_seq_one_letter_code
_entity_poly.pdbx_strand_id
1 'polypeptide(L)'
;MPVREFMLPPLDIHIARPISPGGCPSAGDVDMASPTFWASLPDRPRTSESRRPSFSASNAPDTIPPSAWRIQPGQYIAFSIDKEAAAAAAGYVDGSKEKNAILQYPAGRYIGLVVGSYVQRADDDSRWLEELVVMYVARAPPAVPGAEACYVPIAPFQVEDGGSRGPPLRTKTLFPWKDRAQWTTFGTRLQIQTLHESKLSFDMDDDEFARFELRLTTDHDAMEQKLKGADEATKETVEKLRPASEPLPAIVWRDIRGEHGEDPTEFVTQIYALDE
;
A
#
# COMPACT_ATOMS: atom_id res chain seq x y z
N MET A 1 56.83 -23.35 14.90
CA MET A 1 57.18 -24.35 13.86
C MET A 1 56.81 -25.73 14.36
N PRO A 2 56.34 -26.71 13.56
CA PRO A 2 55.42 -26.75 12.39
C PRO A 2 54.05 -27.40 12.78
N VAL A 3 52.90 -27.11 12.13
CA VAL A 3 52.26 -27.69 10.92
C VAL A 3 52.03 -29.21 10.95
N ARG A 4 50.75 -29.65 10.92
CA ARG A 4 50.19 -30.54 9.89
C ARG A 4 48.66 -30.63 9.92
N GLU A 5 48.08 -30.29 8.77
CA GLU A 5 46.70 -30.53 8.32
C GLU A 5 46.43 -32.03 8.11
N PHE A 6 45.15 -32.42 8.23
CA PHE A 6 44.60 -33.60 7.59
C PHE A 6 43.35 -33.21 6.79
N MET A 7 43.53 -33.06 5.48
CA MET A 7 42.48 -33.17 4.46
C MET A 7 42.22 -34.64 4.14
N LEU A 8 40.94 -35.00 3.92
CA LEU A 8 40.54 -36.25 3.28
C LEU A 8 40.20 -35.99 1.79
N PRO A 9 40.55 -36.92 0.87
CA PRO A 9 40.46 -36.72 -0.59
C PRO A 9 39.10 -37.13 -1.21
N PRO A 10 38.87 -36.82 -2.51
CA PRO A 10 37.55 -36.90 -3.16
C PRO A 10 37.29 -38.28 -3.78
N LEU A 11 36.02 -38.66 -3.92
CA LEU A 11 35.61 -39.81 -4.73
C LEU A 11 35.10 -39.33 -6.09
N ASP A 12 35.92 -39.65 -7.09
CA ASP A 12 35.71 -39.49 -8.51
C ASP A 12 35.25 -40.86 -9.07
N ILE A 13 34.11 -40.91 -9.78
CA ILE A 13 33.69 -42.10 -10.53
C ILE A 13 33.12 -41.66 -11.88
N HIS A 14 33.89 -41.92 -12.94
CA HIS A 14 33.48 -41.80 -14.34
C HIS A 14 33.15 -43.19 -14.93
N ILE A 15 32.40 -43.18 -16.05
CA ILE A 15 32.16 -44.25 -17.06
C ILE A 15 30.98 -45.19 -16.73
N ALA A 16 30.03 -45.55 -17.60
CA ALA A 16 29.59 -45.15 -18.95
C ALA A 16 28.16 -45.71 -19.21
N ARG A 17 27.52 -45.19 -20.27
CA ARG A 17 26.20 -45.58 -20.79
C ARG A 17 26.19 -47.00 -21.40
N PRO A 18 24.99 -47.58 -21.57
CA PRO A 18 24.64 -48.21 -22.84
C PRO A 18 23.44 -47.52 -23.51
N ILE A 19 23.53 -47.52 -24.84
CA ILE A 19 22.61 -46.98 -25.84
C ILE A 19 21.66 -48.12 -26.23
N SER A 20 20.47 -47.77 -26.78
CA SER A 20 19.83 -48.34 -28.00
C SER A 20 18.30 -48.55 -27.83
N PRO A 21 17.52 -48.80 -28.90
CA PRO A 21 17.06 -47.83 -29.90
C PRO A 21 15.54 -47.95 -30.18
N GLY A 22 15.01 -47.09 -31.04
CA GLY A 22 13.67 -47.25 -31.65
C GLY A 22 12.68 -46.25 -31.06
N GLY A 23 12.23 -45.22 -31.76
CA GLY A 23 11.80 -45.23 -33.15
C GLY A 23 10.30 -45.06 -33.12
N CYS A 24 9.80 -43.89 -33.53
CA CYS A 24 8.41 -43.65 -33.89
C CYS A 24 8.28 -42.26 -34.54
N PRO A 25 7.26 -42.07 -35.39
CA PRO A 25 7.38 -41.43 -36.68
C PRO A 25 6.81 -40.01 -36.69
N SER A 26 7.03 -39.32 -37.81
CA SER A 26 6.25 -38.14 -38.20
C SER A 26 4.74 -38.38 -38.01
N ALA A 27 4.12 -37.55 -37.18
CA ALA A 27 2.70 -37.20 -37.26
C ALA A 27 2.69 -35.69 -37.57
N GLY A 28 2.12 -35.20 -38.66
CA GLY A 28 0.77 -35.51 -39.14
C GLY A 28 -0.13 -34.44 -38.55
N ASP A 29 -0.27 -33.33 -39.27
CA ASP A 29 -1.25 -32.28 -38.99
C ASP A 29 -2.67 -32.87 -38.91
N VAL A 30 -3.60 -32.09 -38.34
CA VAL A 30 -5.07 -32.30 -38.27
C VAL A 30 -5.50 -33.10 -37.00
N ASP A 31 -6.46 -32.70 -36.15
CA ASP A 31 -7.52 -31.69 -36.18
C ASP A 31 -7.88 -31.18 -34.77
N MET A 32 -8.47 -29.99 -34.71
CA MET A 32 -9.03 -29.36 -33.50
C MET A 32 -10.22 -30.13 -32.90
N ALA A 33 -10.14 -30.43 -31.60
CA ALA A 33 -11.31 -30.77 -30.78
C ALA A 33 -11.24 -30.07 -29.41
N SER A 34 -12.36 -29.43 -29.05
CA SER A 34 -12.57 -28.57 -27.88
C SER A 34 -12.47 -29.26 -26.51
N PRO A 35 -12.32 -28.50 -25.41
CA PRO A 35 -11.79 -28.99 -24.14
C PRO A 35 -12.90 -29.37 -23.17
N THR A 36 -13.05 -30.64 -22.80
CA THR A 36 -13.89 -30.98 -21.62
C THR A 36 -13.53 -32.27 -20.89
N PHE A 37 -12.35 -32.87 -21.10
CA PHE A 37 -12.07 -34.17 -20.48
C PHE A 37 -10.59 -34.38 -20.07
N TRP A 38 -9.99 -33.42 -19.37
CA TRP A 38 -8.60 -33.53 -18.85
C TRP A 38 -8.46 -33.53 -17.33
N ALA A 39 -9.57 -33.53 -16.59
CA ALA A 39 -9.53 -33.68 -15.14
C ALA A 39 -10.01 -35.08 -14.78
N SER A 40 -9.11 -36.08 -14.72
CA SER A 40 -9.19 -37.28 -13.85
C SER A 40 -8.20 -38.37 -14.30
N LEU A 41 -6.91 -38.25 -13.98
CA LEU A 41 -6.02 -39.40 -13.83
C LEU A 41 -4.98 -39.11 -12.72
N PRO A 42 -4.77 -40.03 -11.75
CA PRO A 42 -3.74 -39.90 -10.73
C PRO A 42 -2.37 -40.34 -11.30
N ASP A 43 -1.28 -39.76 -10.79
CA ASP A 43 0.11 -40.11 -11.09
C ASP A 43 0.67 -39.74 -12.47
N ARG A 44 0.87 -38.43 -12.72
CA ARG A 44 1.86 -37.94 -13.71
C ARG A 44 2.83 -36.91 -13.11
N PRO A 45 4.11 -36.89 -13.55
CA PRO A 45 5.11 -35.94 -13.08
C PRO A 45 4.74 -34.52 -13.50
N ARG A 46 4.67 -33.60 -12.52
CA ARG A 46 4.54 -32.16 -12.79
C ARG A 46 5.78 -31.65 -13.52
N THR A 47 5.67 -31.43 -14.82
CA THR A 47 6.60 -30.58 -15.57
C THR A 47 5.79 -29.52 -16.32
N SER A 48 6.30 -28.29 -16.27
CA SER A 48 5.76 -27.02 -16.79
C SER A 48 4.53 -26.45 -16.09
N GLU A 49 4.76 -25.63 -15.05
CA GLU A 49 3.93 -24.46 -14.84
C GLU A 49 4.03 -23.58 -16.09
N SER A 50 2.93 -23.53 -16.83
CA SER A 50 2.69 -22.54 -17.87
C SER A 50 2.89 -21.16 -17.24
N ARG A 51 4.05 -20.54 -17.50
CA ARG A 51 4.25 -19.10 -17.34
C ARG A 51 3.19 -18.40 -18.18
N ARG A 52 2.06 -18.06 -17.56
CA ARG A 52 1.15 -17.09 -18.16
C ARG A 52 1.95 -15.80 -18.28
N PRO A 53 2.06 -15.20 -19.48
CA PRO A 53 2.50 -13.82 -19.57
C PRO A 53 1.49 -13.02 -18.75
N SER A 54 1.94 -12.43 -17.64
CA SER A 54 1.19 -11.39 -16.94
C SER A 54 1.11 -10.22 -17.91
N PHE A 55 0.02 -10.16 -18.69
CA PHE A 55 -0.32 -8.98 -19.45
C PHE A 55 -0.83 -7.94 -18.44
N SER A 56 0.10 -7.27 -17.76
CA SER A 56 -0.20 -5.99 -17.15
C SER A 56 -0.46 -5.04 -18.31
N ALA A 57 -1.74 -4.84 -18.64
CA ALA A 57 -2.19 -3.76 -19.51
C ALA A 57 -1.95 -2.43 -18.78
N SER A 58 -0.68 -2.03 -18.66
CA SER A 58 -0.34 -0.66 -18.34
C SER A 58 -0.64 0.15 -19.60
N ASN A 59 -1.76 0.87 -19.57
CA ASN A 59 -1.97 2.01 -20.46
C ASN A 59 -1.00 3.12 -20.05
N ALA A 60 0.32 2.90 -20.12
CA ALA A 60 1.30 3.91 -19.76
C ALA A 60 1.33 4.99 -20.85
N PRO A 61 0.84 6.22 -20.56
CA PRO A 61 1.23 7.38 -21.36
C PRO A 61 2.74 7.62 -21.12
N ASP A 62 3.39 8.41 -21.99
CA ASP A 62 4.79 8.85 -21.92
C ASP A 62 5.59 8.32 -20.73
N THR A 63 6.47 7.34 -20.99
CA THR A 63 7.25 6.58 -19.99
C THR A 63 7.63 7.43 -18.78
N ILE A 64 6.80 7.36 -17.73
CA ILE A 64 7.04 8.04 -16.47
C ILE A 64 8.39 7.51 -15.97
N PRO A 65 9.38 8.37 -15.74
CA PRO A 65 10.68 7.89 -15.30
C PRO A 65 10.50 7.17 -13.95
N PRO A 66 11.18 6.05 -13.69
CA PRO A 66 11.06 5.33 -12.41
C PRO A 66 11.36 6.22 -11.19
N SER A 67 12.16 7.28 -11.38
CA SER A 67 12.44 8.28 -10.35
C SER A 67 11.26 9.20 -10.01
N ALA A 68 10.22 9.24 -10.85
CA ALA A 68 9.01 10.03 -10.64
C ALA A 68 7.87 9.24 -9.99
N TRP A 69 7.91 7.90 -10.04
CA TRP A 69 6.89 7.04 -9.43
C TRP A 69 7.48 6.14 -8.36
N ARG A 70 7.77 6.74 -7.20
CA ARG A 70 8.61 6.12 -6.18
C ARG A 70 7.80 5.28 -5.20
N ILE A 71 6.60 5.69 -4.83
CA ILE A 71 5.77 4.98 -3.84
C ILE A 71 4.61 4.31 -4.54
N GLN A 72 4.45 3.00 -4.31
CA GLN A 72 3.41 2.18 -4.94
C GLN A 72 2.25 1.92 -3.97
N PRO A 73 1.05 1.55 -4.46
CA PRO A 73 0.00 1.02 -3.62
C PRO A 73 0.45 -0.22 -2.83
N GLY A 74 -0.09 -0.41 -1.64
CA GLY A 74 0.26 -1.50 -0.73
C GLY A 74 1.46 -1.20 0.19
N GLN A 75 2.03 0.00 0.11
CA GLN A 75 3.15 0.42 0.97
C GLN A 75 2.65 1.23 2.16
N TYR A 76 3.16 0.94 3.36
CA TYR A 76 2.98 1.81 4.51
C TYR A 76 4.02 2.93 4.49
N ILE A 77 3.55 4.14 4.75
CA ILE A 77 4.39 5.34 4.84
C ILE A 77 4.09 6.08 6.13
N ALA A 78 5.08 6.85 6.59
CA ALA A 78 4.86 7.91 7.55
C ALA A 78 4.87 9.25 6.83
N PHE A 79 4.07 10.20 7.29
CA PHE A 79 3.94 11.51 6.63
C PHE A 79 3.60 12.63 7.62
N SER A 80 3.87 13.86 7.21
CA SER A 80 3.46 15.08 7.90
C SER A 80 3.16 16.16 6.86
N ILE A 81 2.42 17.19 7.25
CA ILE A 81 2.19 18.35 6.37
C ILE A 81 3.51 19.10 6.19
N ASP A 82 3.82 19.44 4.94
CA ASP A 82 4.87 20.40 4.62
C ASP A 82 4.30 21.81 4.79
N LYS A 83 4.58 22.42 5.94
CA LYS A 83 4.02 23.74 6.30
C LYS A 83 4.49 24.85 5.39
N GLU A 84 5.73 24.78 4.92
CA GLU A 84 6.29 25.80 4.04
C GLU A 84 5.63 25.71 2.66
N ALA A 85 5.52 24.50 2.12
CA ALA A 85 4.85 24.27 0.85
C ALA A 85 3.34 24.54 0.93
N ALA A 86 2.67 24.18 2.03
CA ALA A 86 1.26 24.51 2.26
C ALA A 86 1.03 26.02 2.35
N ALA A 87 1.88 26.74 3.09
CA ALA A 87 1.81 28.20 3.19
C ALA A 87 2.09 28.90 1.85
N ALA A 88 2.95 28.32 1.02
CA ALA A 88 3.20 28.82 -0.34
C ALA A 88 2.02 28.54 -1.28
N ALA A 89 1.44 27.34 -1.22
CA ALA A 89 0.31 26.93 -2.05
C ALA A 89 -0.98 27.71 -1.72
N ALA A 90 -1.19 28.07 -0.46
CA ALA A 90 -2.36 28.83 -0.03
C ALA A 90 -2.41 30.26 -0.60
N GLY A 91 -1.30 30.79 -1.14
CA GLY A 91 -1.29 32.09 -1.81
C GLY A 91 -1.46 33.31 -0.88
N TYR A 92 -1.37 33.13 0.44
CA TYR A 92 -1.46 34.23 1.40
C TYR A 92 -0.26 35.20 1.30
N VAL A 93 -0.53 36.48 1.56
CA VAL A 93 0.48 37.54 1.57
C VAL A 93 1.55 37.27 2.64
N ASP A 94 2.80 37.58 2.32
CA ASP A 94 3.90 37.44 3.28
C ASP A 94 3.64 38.23 4.57
N GLY A 95 3.79 37.55 5.71
CA GLY A 95 3.54 38.13 7.03
C GLY A 95 2.07 38.22 7.44
N SER A 96 1.12 37.71 6.63
CA SER A 96 -0.29 37.65 7.03
C SER A 96 -0.50 36.74 8.24
N LYS A 97 -1.61 36.95 8.96
CA LYS A 97 -1.96 36.15 10.14
C LYS A 97 -2.19 34.68 9.76
N GLU A 98 -2.84 34.46 8.62
CA GLU A 98 -3.21 33.17 8.06
C GLU A 98 -1.94 32.39 7.66
N LYS A 99 -1.03 33.04 6.94
CA LYS A 99 0.27 32.42 6.58
C LYS A 99 1.09 32.06 7.81
N ASN A 100 1.13 32.94 8.81
CA ASN A 100 1.82 32.67 10.06
C ASN A 100 1.17 31.53 10.85
N ALA A 101 -0.16 31.39 10.81
CA ALA A 101 -0.86 30.27 11.45
C ALA A 101 -0.44 28.93 10.83
N ILE A 102 -0.38 28.83 9.50
CA ILE A 102 0.10 27.63 8.80
C ILE A 102 1.56 27.31 9.18
N LEU A 103 2.43 28.31 9.23
CA LEU A 103 3.84 28.09 9.56
C LEU A 103 4.07 27.66 11.02
N GLN A 104 3.28 28.22 11.95
CA GLN A 104 3.37 27.92 13.40
C GLN A 104 2.64 26.64 13.79
N TYR A 105 1.87 26.06 12.87
CA TYR A 105 1.10 24.85 13.09
C TYR A 105 1.98 23.68 13.61
N PRO A 106 1.55 22.96 14.67
CA PRO A 106 2.26 21.79 15.19
C PRO A 106 1.97 20.57 14.30
N ALA A 107 2.72 20.42 13.20
CA ALA A 107 2.58 19.27 12.31
C ALA A 107 3.03 17.98 13.01
N GLY A 108 2.06 17.12 13.32
CA GLY A 108 2.32 15.74 13.73
C GLY A 108 2.80 14.87 12.56
N ARG A 109 3.45 13.75 12.90
CA ARG A 109 3.79 12.69 11.93
C ARG A 109 2.76 11.57 12.07
N TYR A 110 2.20 11.08 10.99
CA TYR A 110 1.16 10.04 10.98
C TYR A 110 1.57 8.87 10.11
N ILE A 111 0.93 7.71 10.27
CA ILE A 111 1.17 6.52 9.46
C ILE A 111 -0.08 6.24 8.63
N GLY A 112 0.13 5.78 7.40
CA GLY A 112 -0.97 5.29 6.58
C GLY A 112 -0.51 4.30 5.50
N LEU A 113 -1.48 3.57 4.99
CA LEU A 113 -1.33 2.65 3.86
C LEU A 113 -1.67 3.38 2.56
N VAL A 114 -0.76 3.33 1.60
CA VAL A 114 -0.99 3.86 0.26
C VAL A 114 -1.94 2.93 -0.49
N VAL A 115 -3.10 3.45 -0.87
CA VAL A 115 -4.11 2.71 -1.66
C VAL A 115 -4.20 3.21 -3.11
N GLY A 116 -3.70 4.42 -3.37
CA GLY A 116 -3.58 4.97 -4.72
C GLY A 116 -2.28 5.75 -4.84
N SER A 117 -1.64 5.67 -6.00
CA SER A 117 -0.43 6.42 -6.32
C SER A 117 -0.50 6.89 -7.76
N TYR A 118 -0.33 8.19 -7.94
CA TYR A 118 -0.50 8.88 -9.20
C TYR A 118 0.69 9.78 -9.46
N VAL A 119 1.07 9.89 -10.72
CA VAL A 119 2.12 10.81 -11.14
C VAL A 119 1.57 11.66 -12.25
N GLN A 120 1.66 12.97 -12.07
CA GLN A 120 1.25 13.95 -13.05
C GLN A 120 2.38 14.93 -13.32
N ARG A 121 2.43 15.46 -14.53
CA ARG A 121 3.38 16.51 -14.87
C ARG A 121 2.86 17.83 -14.32
N ALA A 122 3.73 18.63 -13.71
CA ALA A 122 3.35 19.97 -13.25
C ALA A 122 2.93 20.84 -14.44
N ASP A 123 2.05 21.82 -14.20
CA ASP A 123 1.52 22.71 -15.24
C ASP A 123 2.60 23.48 -16.01
N ASP A 124 3.76 23.69 -15.38
CA ASP A 124 4.93 24.36 -15.97
C ASP A 124 5.88 23.39 -16.69
N ASP A 125 5.50 22.12 -16.82
CA ASP A 125 6.28 21.01 -17.38
C ASP A 125 7.66 20.76 -16.74
N SER A 126 7.96 21.42 -15.61
CA SER A 126 9.30 21.46 -15.01
C SER A 126 9.62 20.23 -14.17
N ARG A 127 8.60 19.63 -13.57
CA ARG A 127 8.74 18.51 -12.63
C ARG A 127 7.55 17.55 -12.68
N TRP A 128 7.77 16.37 -12.14
CA TRP A 128 6.72 15.40 -11.87
C TRP A 128 6.20 15.59 -10.45
N LEU A 129 4.88 15.66 -10.31
CA LEU A 129 4.16 15.69 -9.05
C LEU A 129 3.68 14.28 -8.74
N GLU A 130 4.13 13.76 -7.60
CA GLU A 130 3.73 12.45 -7.11
C GLU A 130 2.67 12.62 -6.03
N GLU A 131 1.53 11.97 -6.22
CA GLU A 131 0.36 12.07 -5.36
C GLU A 131 -0.07 10.72 -4.84
N LEU A 132 -0.43 10.68 -3.56
CA LEU A 132 -0.81 9.47 -2.87
C LEU A 132 -2.19 9.61 -2.27
N VAL A 133 -3.00 8.55 -2.38
CA VAL A 133 -4.19 8.38 -1.56
C VAL A 133 -3.83 7.41 -0.45
N VAL A 134 -3.97 7.86 0.79
CA VAL A 134 -3.46 7.17 1.97
C VAL A 134 -4.59 6.95 2.96
N MET A 135 -4.78 5.71 3.39
CA MET A 135 -5.72 5.37 4.46
C MET A 135 -5.00 5.34 5.81
N TYR A 136 -5.57 5.97 6.84
CA TYR A 136 -4.86 6.12 8.11
C TYR A 136 -4.65 4.81 8.86
N VAL A 137 -3.54 4.75 9.59
CA VAL A 137 -3.30 3.76 10.65
C VAL A 137 -3.47 4.44 12.00
N ALA A 138 -4.24 3.83 12.89
CA ALA A 138 -4.48 4.33 14.24
C ALA A 138 -4.29 3.22 15.29
N ARG A 139 -4.26 3.59 16.57
CA ARG A 139 -4.31 2.61 17.67
C ARG A 139 -5.70 2.03 17.90
N ALA A 140 -6.73 2.83 17.64
CA ALA A 140 -8.11 2.49 17.91
C ALA A 140 -8.94 2.42 16.62
N PRO A 141 -10.09 1.73 16.64
CA PRO A 141 -11.10 1.87 15.60
C PRO A 141 -11.53 3.34 15.43
N PRO A 142 -12.11 3.72 14.28
CA PRO A 142 -12.64 5.06 14.11
C PRO A 142 -13.73 5.36 15.15
N ALA A 143 -13.59 6.49 15.84
CA ALA A 143 -14.55 6.95 16.86
C ALA A 143 -15.80 7.62 16.27
N VAL A 144 -15.92 7.65 14.94
CA VAL A 144 -17.05 8.26 14.23
C VAL A 144 -18.27 7.34 14.33
N PRO A 145 -19.45 7.86 14.76
CA PRO A 145 -20.67 7.07 14.82
C PRO A 145 -21.00 6.37 13.51
N GLY A 146 -21.20 5.06 13.56
CA GLY A 146 -21.49 4.21 12.40
C GLY A 146 -20.26 3.72 11.63
N ALA A 147 -19.06 4.20 11.95
CA ALA A 147 -17.79 3.77 11.34
C ALA A 147 -16.94 2.89 12.26
N GLU A 148 -17.48 2.45 13.40
CA GLU A 148 -16.75 1.69 14.43
C GLU A 148 -16.21 0.36 13.89
N ALA A 149 -16.85 -0.20 12.87
CA ALA A 149 -16.45 -1.43 12.18
C ALA A 149 -15.62 -1.20 10.90
N CYS A 150 -15.31 0.06 10.56
CA CYS A 150 -14.58 0.46 9.34
C CYS A 150 -13.06 0.44 9.57
N TYR A 151 -12.57 -0.72 9.99
CA TYR A 151 -11.15 -0.97 10.15
C TYR A 151 -10.81 -2.44 9.99
N VAL A 152 -9.52 -2.71 9.74
CA VAL A 152 -8.93 -4.05 9.80
C VAL A 152 -7.73 -4.01 10.75
N PRO A 153 -7.60 -4.95 11.70
CA PRO A 153 -6.41 -5.03 12.55
C PRO A 153 -5.15 -5.30 11.72
N ILE A 154 -3.98 -4.85 12.18
CA ILE A 154 -2.66 -5.12 11.56
C ILE A 154 -1.86 -6.01 12.52
N ALA A 155 -1.29 -7.11 12.02
CA ALA A 155 -0.44 -7.97 12.83
C ALA A 155 0.87 -7.26 13.22
N PRO A 156 1.36 -7.40 14.47
CA PRO A 156 0.77 -8.17 15.56
C PRO A 156 -0.37 -7.43 16.26
N PHE A 157 -1.52 -8.10 16.41
CA PHE A 157 -2.71 -7.56 17.08
C PHE A 157 -3.24 -8.57 18.10
N GLN A 158 -3.53 -8.14 19.33
CA GLN A 158 -4.24 -8.98 20.28
C GLN A 158 -5.73 -9.04 19.91
N VAL A 159 -6.17 -10.20 19.42
CA VAL A 159 -7.59 -10.43 19.12
C VAL A 159 -8.31 -10.65 20.45
N GLU A 160 -8.93 -9.60 20.98
CA GLU A 160 -10.03 -9.80 21.93
C GLU A 160 -11.24 -10.28 21.11
N ASP A 161 -11.76 -11.45 21.47
CA ASP A 161 -12.89 -12.10 20.80
C ASP A 161 -14.09 -11.14 20.70
N GLY A 162 -14.37 -10.61 19.49
CA GLY A 162 -15.69 -10.06 19.19
C GLY A 162 -15.79 -8.85 18.27
N GLY A 163 -14.70 -8.12 17.97
CA GLY A 163 -14.79 -6.86 17.22
C GLY A 163 -14.40 -6.90 15.74
N SER A 164 -13.41 -7.71 15.38
CA SER A 164 -12.78 -7.64 14.05
C SER A 164 -13.45 -8.58 13.03
N ARG A 165 -13.82 -8.04 11.86
CA ARG A 165 -14.46 -8.78 10.76
C ARG A 165 -13.46 -9.57 9.90
N GLY A 166 -12.49 -10.24 10.51
CA GLY A 166 -11.52 -11.09 9.81
C GLY A 166 -10.13 -11.12 10.48
N PRO A 167 -9.21 -11.96 9.96
CA PRO A 167 -7.86 -12.04 10.50
C PRO A 167 -7.10 -10.73 10.26
N PRO A 168 -6.16 -10.36 11.16
CA PRO A 168 -5.31 -9.18 10.99
C PRO A 168 -4.56 -9.18 9.64
N LEU A 169 -4.36 -7.99 9.07
CA LEU A 169 -3.52 -7.77 7.90
C LEU A 169 -2.08 -8.17 8.20
N ARG A 170 -1.42 -8.75 7.20
CA ARG A 170 0.00 -9.11 7.29
C ARG A 170 0.83 -8.27 6.34
N THR A 171 2.06 -8.00 6.76
CA THR A 171 3.06 -7.27 6.00
C THR A 171 4.28 -8.15 5.77
N LYS A 172 4.98 -7.96 4.65
CA LYS A 172 6.20 -8.69 4.29
C LYS A 172 7.28 -8.53 5.36
N THR A 173 7.48 -7.28 5.76
CA THR A 173 8.28 -6.90 6.93
C THR A 173 7.37 -6.80 8.14
N LEU A 174 7.77 -7.35 9.28
CA LEU A 174 6.99 -7.24 10.52
C LEU A 174 6.61 -5.77 10.80
N PHE A 175 5.32 -5.51 10.96
CA PHE A 175 4.85 -4.18 11.32
C PHE A 175 5.46 -3.77 12.66
N PRO A 176 6.07 -2.56 12.77
CA PRO A 176 6.90 -2.23 13.92
C PRO A 176 6.11 -1.93 15.19
N TRP A 177 4.78 -1.82 15.08
CA TRP A 177 3.89 -1.44 16.17
C TRP A 177 2.85 -2.53 16.41
N LYS A 178 2.56 -2.77 17.68
CA LYS A 178 1.48 -3.69 18.09
C LYS A 178 0.14 -2.98 18.16
N ASP A 179 -0.93 -3.75 18.05
CA ASP A 179 -2.30 -3.32 18.33
C ASP A 179 -2.74 -2.12 17.48
N ARG A 180 -2.43 -2.17 16.19
CA ARG A 180 -2.78 -1.14 15.21
C ARG A 180 -3.98 -1.53 14.36
N ALA A 181 -4.79 -0.54 14.01
CA ALA A 181 -5.94 -0.64 13.14
C ALA A 181 -5.67 0.14 11.85
N GLN A 182 -5.79 -0.52 10.72
CA GLN A 182 -5.87 0.11 9.40
C GLN A 182 -7.31 0.56 9.18
N TRP A 183 -7.55 1.87 9.12
CA TRP A 183 -8.87 2.40 8.79
C TRP A 183 -9.18 2.16 7.32
N THR A 184 -10.45 1.89 6.99
CA THR A 184 -10.88 1.51 5.64
C THR A 184 -11.65 2.61 4.92
N THR A 185 -12.19 3.59 5.64
CA THR A 185 -13.03 4.66 5.07
C THR A 185 -12.40 6.04 5.14
N PHE A 186 -11.34 6.19 5.93
CA PHE A 186 -10.80 7.49 6.31
C PHE A 186 -9.32 7.57 5.96
N GLY A 187 -8.94 8.71 5.39
CA GLY A 187 -7.63 8.90 4.80
C GLY A 187 -7.38 10.33 4.39
N THR A 188 -6.32 10.53 3.63
CA THR A 188 -5.95 11.82 3.06
C THR A 188 -5.32 11.64 1.69
N ARG A 189 -5.32 12.71 0.90
CA ARG A 189 -4.60 12.80 -0.36
C ARG A 189 -3.38 13.68 -0.13
N LEU A 190 -2.21 13.18 -0.50
CA LEU A 190 -0.93 13.84 -0.27
C LEU A 190 -0.25 14.14 -1.60
N GLN A 191 0.44 15.27 -1.69
CA GLN A 191 1.40 15.57 -2.74
C GLN A 191 2.80 15.59 -2.14
N ILE A 192 3.71 14.75 -2.65
CA ILE A 192 5.05 14.60 -2.09
C ILE A 192 5.90 15.83 -2.45
N GLN A 193 6.26 16.61 -1.44
CA GLN A 193 7.26 17.69 -1.58
C GLN A 193 8.66 17.18 -1.25
N THR A 194 8.75 16.42 -0.15
CA THR A 194 10.01 15.82 0.32
C THR A 194 9.81 14.33 0.55
N LEU A 195 10.70 13.50 0.01
CA LEU A 195 10.73 12.07 0.24
C LEU A 195 12.01 11.67 0.96
N HIS A 196 11.85 11.14 2.18
CA HIS A 196 12.92 10.47 2.91
C HIS A 196 12.94 8.98 2.55
N GLU A 197 13.90 8.62 1.70
CA GLU A 197 14.12 7.23 1.34
C GLU A 197 14.66 6.42 2.51
N SER A 198 14.35 5.12 2.50
CA SER A 198 14.90 4.15 3.43
C SER A 198 15.14 2.83 2.70
N LYS A 199 16.12 2.07 3.20
CA LYS A 199 16.33 0.68 2.79
C LYS A 199 15.27 -0.26 3.37
N LEU A 200 14.55 0.19 4.41
CA LEU A 200 13.46 -0.56 5.01
C LEU A 200 12.15 -0.11 4.38
N SER A 201 11.37 -1.07 3.87
CA SER A 201 10.00 -0.87 3.42
C SER A 201 9.06 -1.80 4.17
N PHE A 202 7.83 -1.33 4.34
CA PHE A 202 6.76 -2.04 5.02
C PHE A 202 5.65 -2.22 4.01
N ASP A 203 5.78 -3.27 3.21
CA ASP A 203 4.88 -3.54 2.10
C ASP A 203 3.92 -4.67 2.51
N MET A 204 2.68 -4.58 2.04
CA MET A 204 1.74 -5.70 2.10
C MET A 204 2.09 -6.74 1.04
N ASP A 205 1.66 -7.98 1.30
CA ASP A 205 1.56 -8.99 0.24
C ASP A 205 0.40 -8.64 -0.70
N ASP A 206 0.54 -8.98 -1.98
CA ASP A 206 -0.43 -8.61 -3.01
C ASP A 206 -1.82 -9.19 -2.70
N ASP A 207 -1.87 -10.42 -2.17
CA ASP A 207 -3.11 -11.07 -1.72
C ASP A 207 -3.73 -10.36 -0.50
N GLU A 208 -2.90 -9.89 0.43
CA GLU A 208 -3.33 -9.13 1.61
C GLU A 208 -3.84 -7.75 1.21
N PHE A 209 -3.20 -7.11 0.23
CA PHE A 209 -3.61 -5.82 -0.30
C PHE A 209 -4.94 -5.94 -1.06
N ALA A 210 -5.10 -6.93 -1.93
CA ALA A 210 -6.36 -7.20 -2.63
C ALA A 210 -7.52 -7.48 -1.65
N ARG A 211 -7.24 -8.23 -0.57
CA ARG A 211 -8.20 -8.44 0.53
C ARG A 211 -8.59 -7.13 1.20
N PHE A 212 -7.63 -6.24 1.41
CA PHE A 212 -7.88 -4.91 1.97
C PHE A 212 -8.68 -4.02 1.01
N GLU A 213 -8.39 -4.01 -0.29
CA GLU A 213 -9.13 -3.21 -1.29
C GLU A 213 -10.61 -3.63 -1.39
N LEU A 214 -10.88 -4.93 -1.36
CA LEU A 214 -12.26 -5.44 -1.29
C LEU A 214 -12.98 -4.93 -0.04
N ARG A 215 -12.26 -4.90 1.08
CA ARG A 215 -12.79 -4.42 2.35
C ARG A 215 -13.06 -2.92 2.33
N LEU A 216 -12.11 -2.13 1.80
CA LEU A 216 -12.23 -0.69 1.60
C LEU A 216 -13.49 -0.36 0.80
N THR A 217 -13.70 -1.05 -0.33
CA THR A 217 -14.90 -0.86 -1.17
C THR A 217 -16.18 -1.17 -0.40
N THR A 218 -16.22 -2.31 0.28
CA THR A 218 -17.40 -2.76 1.04
C THR A 218 -17.74 -1.79 2.18
N ASP A 219 -16.74 -1.34 2.93
CA ASP A 219 -16.95 -0.42 4.05
C ASP A 219 -17.35 0.97 3.54
N HIS A 220 -16.80 1.43 2.41
CA HIS A 220 -17.19 2.70 1.80
C HIS A 220 -18.67 2.68 1.37
N ASP A 221 -19.12 1.63 0.69
CA ASP A 221 -20.52 1.46 0.29
C ASP A 221 -21.47 1.37 1.49
N ALA A 222 -21.08 0.61 2.53
CA ALA A 222 -21.86 0.48 3.75
C ALA A 222 -21.97 1.83 4.48
N MET A 223 -20.89 2.60 4.52
CA MET A 223 -20.84 3.92 5.13
C MET A 223 -21.74 4.89 4.34
N GLU A 224 -21.65 4.93 3.01
CA GLU A 224 -22.53 5.74 2.14
C GLU A 224 -24.01 5.47 2.38
N GLN A 225 -24.38 4.20 2.57
CA GLN A 225 -25.76 3.85 2.90
C GLN A 225 -26.17 4.38 4.28
N LYS A 226 -25.28 4.33 5.28
CA LYS A 226 -25.56 4.85 6.62
C LYS A 226 -25.72 6.38 6.63
N LEU A 227 -24.91 7.11 5.86
CA LEU A 227 -25.00 8.58 5.81
C LEU A 227 -26.35 9.10 5.29
N LYS A 228 -27.06 8.33 4.46
CA LYS A 228 -28.38 8.74 3.95
C LYS A 228 -29.39 9.01 5.07
N GLY A 229 -29.23 8.35 6.23
CA GLY A 229 -30.07 8.55 7.41
C GLY A 229 -29.37 9.22 8.60
N ALA A 230 -28.11 9.64 8.43
CA ALA A 230 -27.34 10.30 9.50
C ALA A 230 -27.73 11.78 9.63
N ASP A 231 -27.45 12.36 10.80
CA ASP A 231 -27.54 13.79 11.04
C ASP A 231 -26.43 14.56 10.31
N GLU A 232 -26.64 15.87 10.11
CA GLU A 232 -25.70 16.71 9.34
C GLU A 232 -24.32 16.79 10.00
N ALA A 233 -24.24 16.79 11.34
CA ALA A 233 -22.98 16.82 12.06
C ALA A 233 -22.11 15.57 11.79
N THR A 234 -22.73 14.39 11.71
CA THR A 234 -22.02 13.15 11.35
C THR A 234 -21.58 13.17 9.89
N LYS A 235 -22.43 13.65 8.98
CA LYS A 235 -22.06 13.79 7.56
C LYS A 235 -20.85 14.70 7.39
N GLU A 236 -20.86 15.86 8.04
CA GLU A 236 -19.75 16.81 8.00
C GLU A 236 -18.46 16.18 8.56
N THR A 237 -18.55 15.50 9.70
CA THR A 237 -17.38 14.81 10.30
C THR A 237 -16.80 13.74 9.36
N VAL A 238 -17.66 12.96 8.73
CA VAL A 238 -17.25 11.92 7.78
C VAL A 238 -16.64 12.52 6.52
N GLU A 239 -17.20 13.62 6.00
CA GLU A 239 -16.66 14.34 4.87
C GLU A 239 -15.25 14.86 5.16
N LYS A 240 -15.04 15.44 6.35
CA LYS A 240 -13.72 15.91 6.80
C LYS A 240 -12.67 14.79 6.90
N LEU A 241 -13.09 13.57 7.26
CA LEU A 241 -12.19 12.43 7.43
C LEU A 241 -11.93 11.63 6.15
N ARG A 242 -12.66 11.92 5.07
CA ARG A 242 -12.42 11.29 3.77
C ARG A 242 -11.18 11.88 3.10
N PRO A 243 -10.53 11.12 2.20
CA PRO A 243 -9.48 11.68 1.37
C PRO A 243 -9.98 12.93 0.66
N ALA A 244 -9.34 14.06 0.94
CA ALA A 244 -9.66 15.33 0.31
C ALA A 244 -9.54 15.23 -1.22
N SER A 245 -10.38 15.99 -1.92
CA SER A 245 -10.29 16.12 -3.38
C SER A 245 -8.94 16.70 -3.80
N GLU A 246 -8.48 17.71 -3.07
CA GLU A 246 -7.20 18.38 -3.29
C GLU A 246 -6.08 17.73 -2.46
N PRO A 247 -4.90 17.51 -3.06
CA PRO A 247 -3.78 16.89 -2.37
C PRO A 247 -3.07 17.89 -1.45
N LEU A 248 -2.78 17.48 -0.22
CA LEU A 248 -2.04 18.28 0.75
C LEU A 248 -0.52 18.16 0.51
N PRO A 249 0.24 19.26 0.47
CA PRO A 249 1.69 19.22 0.43
C PRO A 249 2.26 18.49 1.65
N ALA A 250 3.10 17.47 1.42
CA ALA A 250 3.54 16.58 2.48
C ALA A 250 5.03 16.24 2.41
N ILE A 251 5.59 16.02 3.60
CA ILE A 251 6.86 15.34 3.81
C ILE A 251 6.54 13.86 4.06
N VAL A 252 7.18 12.97 3.31
CA VAL A 252 6.91 11.53 3.35
C VAL A 252 8.19 10.77 3.71
N TRP A 253 8.04 9.74 4.55
CA TRP A 253 9.10 8.83 4.94
C TRP A 253 8.68 7.39 4.64
N ARG A 254 9.55 6.64 3.96
CA ARG A 254 9.35 5.19 3.76
C ARG A 254 9.54 4.38 5.03
N ASP A 255 10.39 4.87 5.95
CA ASP A 255 10.57 4.24 7.24
C ASP A 255 9.50 4.73 8.22
N ILE A 256 8.55 3.84 8.54
CA ILE A 256 7.44 4.15 9.46
C ILE A 256 7.83 4.01 10.94
N ARG A 257 9.10 3.72 11.23
CA ARG A 257 9.62 3.73 12.60
C ARG A 257 9.85 5.17 13.07
N GLY A 258 9.81 5.35 14.40
CA GLY A 258 9.96 6.64 15.07
C GLY A 258 8.65 7.16 15.64
N GLU A 259 8.70 8.34 16.25
CA GLU A 259 7.52 8.94 16.88
C GLU A 259 6.50 9.38 15.83
N HIS A 260 5.23 9.10 16.11
CA HIS A 260 4.09 9.48 15.29
C HIS A 260 2.85 9.68 16.18
N GLY A 261 1.88 10.46 15.71
CA GLY A 261 0.57 10.62 16.31
C GLY A 261 -0.18 9.29 16.34
N GLU A 262 -1.01 9.13 17.37
CA GLU A 262 -1.74 7.89 17.64
C GLU A 262 -3.18 7.93 17.08
N ASP A 263 -3.72 9.14 16.93
CA ASP A 263 -5.09 9.41 16.50
C ASP A 263 -5.10 10.32 15.25
N PRO A 264 -5.50 9.78 14.08
CA PRO A 264 -5.64 10.56 12.86
C PRO A 264 -6.77 11.61 12.90
N THR A 265 -7.72 11.54 13.83
CA THR A 265 -8.74 12.59 13.95
C THR A 265 -8.14 13.92 14.40
N GLU A 266 -7.03 13.88 15.14
CA GLU A 266 -6.27 15.08 15.48
C GLU A 266 -5.75 15.76 14.21
N PHE A 267 -5.19 14.99 13.26
CA PHE A 267 -4.71 15.52 11.98
C PHE A 267 -5.81 16.24 11.19
N VAL A 268 -6.99 15.62 11.11
CA VAL A 268 -8.12 16.21 10.39
C VAL A 268 -8.65 17.46 11.08
N THR A 269 -8.90 17.39 12.39
CA THR A 269 -9.32 18.56 13.18
C THR A 269 -8.34 19.72 13.00
N GLN A 270 -7.05 19.39 12.97
CA GLN A 270 -5.99 20.34 12.81
C GLN A 270 -5.91 20.98 11.42
N ILE A 271 -6.16 20.23 10.34
CA ILE A 271 -6.20 20.79 8.97
C ILE A 271 -7.38 21.73 8.81
N TYR A 272 -8.58 21.30 9.21
CA TYR A 272 -9.78 22.12 9.04
C TYR A 272 -9.75 23.40 9.90
N ALA A 273 -9.00 23.40 11.01
CA ALA A 273 -8.74 24.61 11.78
C ALA A 273 -7.85 25.64 11.07
N LEU A 274 -7.20 25.28 9.95
CA LEU A 274 -6.44 26.22 9.11
C LEU A 274 -7.32 26.90 8.04
N ASP A 275 -8.50 26.34 7.76
CA ASP A 275 -9.46 26.87 6.79
C ASP A 275 -10.52 27.80 7.43
N GLU A 276 -10.63 27.82 8.77
CA GLU A 276 -11.51 28.71 9.57
C GLU A 276 -10.82 30.01 10.01
#